data_AF-A0A833Y7W9-F1
#
_entry.id   AF-A0A833Y7W9-F1
#
_cell.length_a   1.000
_cell.length_b   1.000
_cell.length_c   1.000
_cell.angle_alpha   90.00
_cell.angle_beta   90.00
_cell.angle_gamma   90.00
#
_symmetry.space_group_name_H-M   'P 1'
#
loop_
_entity.id
_entity.type
_entity.pdbx_description
1 polymer ?
#
loop_
_entity_poly.entity_id
_entity_poly.type
_entity_poly.pdbx_seq_one_letter_code
_entity_poly.pdbx_strand_id
1 'polypeptide(L)'
;MKFEKSLNATLITLIPKKAKSVEVKYFSPISFVNGVYKIISKVLANRISTIMDKIILKPQNAFVKGRQILDLRWHNWMKYCITTARFSVLVNGTLEGFFNSSHGLRQGDLLSPILLVLVMDVLSRMIKADGDESFLSEFSVGGTSSQSVNVSHLLFIDDTVIFCEPDPNQIRSLIALLFCLEATSSLKVNLSKSKLVLVGLVNHIRDLAKILKCKMSSLPMKYLGHSLGAFHKSKVIWDGMIGGREKIPFD
;
A
#
# COMPACT_ATOMS: atom_id res chain seq x y z
N MET A 1 -1.47 -28.06 17.95
CA MET A 1 -0.03 -28.04 17.58
C MET A 1 0.59 -26.80 18.20
N LYS A 2 1.52 -26.96 19.16
CA LYS A 2 2.27 -25.82 19.73
C LYS A 2 3.45 -25.55 18.80
N PHE A 3 3.51 -24.36 18.22
CA PHE A 3 4.67 -23.96 17.42
C PHE A 3 5.80 -23.52 18.34
N GLU A 4 6.99 -24.04 18.10
CA GLU A 4 8.19 -23.61 18.81
C GLU A 4 8.52 -22.15 18.44
N LYS A 5 8.88 -21.31 19.41
CA LYS A 5 9.11 -19.87 19.17
C LYS A 5 10.24 -19.59 18.16
N SER A 6 11.19 -20.52 18.03
CA SER A 6 12.27 -20.51 17.03
C SER A 6 11.73 -20.48 15.59
N LEU A 7 10.56 -21.07 15.34
CA LEU A 7 9.94 -21.15 14.01
C LEU A 7 9.45 -19.79 13.48
N ASN A 8 9.39 -18.75 14.32
CA ASN A 8 9.00 -17.40 13.90
C ASN A 8 10.13 -16.37 14.06
N ALA A 9 11.37 -16.84 14.18
CA ALA A 9 12.57 -16.01 14.15
C ALA A 9 12.80 -15.46 12.73
N THR A 10 13.17 -14.18 12.65
CA THR A 10 13.37 -13.42 11.41
C THR A 10 14.70 -12.68 11.48
N LEU A 11 15.50 -12.79 10.43
CA LEU A 11 16.75 -12.06 10.30
C LEU A 11 16.48 -10.81 9.47
N ILE A 12 16.95 -9.65 9.91
CA ILE A 12 16.86 -8.40 9.17
C ILE A 12 18.21 -8.12 8.55
N THR A 13 18.25 -8.02 7.22
CA THR A 13 19.38 -7.43 6.49
C THR A 13 19.02 -6.05 5.97
N LEU A 14 20.00 -5.21 5.68
CA LEU A 14 19.81 -3.90 5.07
C LEU A 14 20.29 -3.92 3.62
N ILE A 15 19.38 -3.66 2.67
CA ILE A 15 19.74 -3.49 1.26
C ILE A 15 19.72 -2.01 0.90
N PRO A 16 20.79 -1.46 0.28
CA PRO A 16 20.83 -0.05 -0.11
C PRO A 16 19.79 0.25 -1.20
N LYS A 17 19.05 1.35 -1.05
CA LYS A 17 18.10 1.85 -2.06
C LYS A 17 18.79 2.53 -3.23
N LYS A 18 20.04 2.99 -3.05
CA LYS A 18 20.86 3.68 -4.05
C LYS A 18 22.32 3.28 -3.91
N ALA A 19 23.07 3.29 -5.01
CA ALA A 19 24.51 3.04 -4.98
C ALA A 19 25.23 4.02 -4.04
N LYS A 20 26.23 3.51 -3.29
CA LYS A 20 27.05 4.28 -2.33
C LYS A 20 26.27 4.95 -1.19
N SER A 21 25.15 4.36 -0.76
CA SER A 21 24.42 4.85 0.41
C SER A 21 25.23 4.62 1.69
N VAL A 22 25.52 5.69 2.43
CA VAL A 22 26.23 5.62 3.73
C VAL A 22 25.27 5.79 4.91
N GLU A 23 24.17 6.52 4.75
CA GLU A 23 23.19 6.71 5.82
C GLU A 23 22.13 5.60 5.87
N VAL A 24 21.81 5.12 7.07
CA VAL A 24 20.82 4.04 7.32
C VAL A 24 19.45 4.31 6.71
N LYS A 25 19.01 5.58 6.64
CA LYS A 25 17.71 5.98 6.05
C LYS A 25 17.56 5.59 4.57
N TYR A 26 18.70 5.42 3.88
CA TYR A 26 18.74 5.00 2.48
C TYR A 26 18.82 3.48 2.30
N PHE A 27 18.69 2.71 3.36
CA PHE A 27 18.56 1.25 3.28
C PHE A 27 17.10 0.82 3.46
N SER A 28 16.76 -0.32 2.89
CA SER A 28 15.51 -1.03 3.10
C SER A 28 15.79 -2.28 3.94
N PRO A 29 15.10 -2.48 5.06
CA PRO A 29 15.20 -3.73 5.79
C PRO A 29 14.54 -4.84 4.98
N ILE A 30 15.22 -5.97 4.79
CA ILE A 30 14.63 -7.19 4.22
C ILE A 30 14.63 -8.27 5.29
N SER A 31 13.48 -8.91 5.44
CA SER A 31 13.25 -10.00 6.38
C SER A 31 13.57 -11.34 5.75
N PHE A 32 14.55 -12.05 6.28
CA PHE A 32 14.78 -13.46 6.00
C PHE A 32 14.11 -14.30 7.08
N VAL A 33 13.16 -15.12 6.65
CA VAL A 33 12.40 -16.04 7.49
C VAL A 33 12.83 -17.48 7.20
N ASN A 34 12.72 -18.36 8.19
CA ASN A 34 13.07 -19.76 8.01
C ASN A 34 12.15 -20.48 6.99
N GLY A 35 12.61 -21.61 6.46
CA GLY A 35 11.90 -22.35 5.42
C GLY A 35 10.51 -22.84 5.83
N VAL A 36 10.34 -23.26 7.09
CA VAL A 36 9.04 -23.72 7.62
C VAL A 36 8.03 -22.57 7.63
N TYR A 37 8.42 -21.39 8.10
CA TYR A 37 7.60 -20.19 8.06
C TYR A 37 7.25 -19.80 6.63
N LYS A 38 8.19 -19.88 5.67
CA LYS A 38 7.90 -19.60 4.25
C LYS A 38 6.80 -20.50 3.70
N ILE A 39 6.82 -21.78 4.06
CA ILE A 39 5.76 -22.73 3.65
C ILE A 39 4.44 -22.31 4.30
N ILE A 40 4.42 -22.06 5.61
CA ILE A 40 3.21 -21.63 6.32
C ILE A 40 2.65 -20.33 5.75
N SER A 41 3.49 -19.31 5.54
CA SER A 41 3.08 -18.00 5.00
C SER A 41 2.60 -18.12 3.56
N LYS A 42 3.22 -18.96 2.72
CA LYS A 42 2.74 -19.26 1.37
C LYS A 42 1.37 -19.93 1.38
N VAL A 43 1.17 -20.92 2.25
CA VAL A 43 -0.13 -21.60 2.35
C VAL A 43 -1.20 -20.62 2.85
N LEU A 44 -0.92 -19.82 3.88
CA LEU A 44 -1.81 -18.76 4.38
C LEU A 44 -2.15 -17.75 3.28
N ALA A 45 -1.14 -17.23 2.58
CA ALA A 45 -1.30 -16.28 1.50
C ALA A 45 -2.17 -16.81 0.38
N ASN A 46 -1.90 -18.04 -0.08
CA ASN A 46 -2.69 -18.68 -1.12
C ASN A 46 -4.16 -18.83 -0.69
N ARG A 47 -4.43 -19.20 0.58
CA ARG A 47 -5.81 -19.34 1.06
C ARG A 47 -6.55 -18.01 1.19
N ILE A 48 -5.91 -16.98 1.73
CA ILE A 48 -6.53 -15.64 1.82
C ILE A 48 -6.80 -15.09 0.41
N SER A 49 -5.90 -15.31 -0.53
CA SER A 49 -6.11 -14.90 -1.93
C SER A 49 -7.40 -15.50 -2.53
N THR A 50 -7.82 -16.69 -2.09
CA THR A 50 -9.05 -17.32 -2.60
C THR A 50 -10.37 -16.66 -2.16
N ILE A 51 -10.36 -15.94 -1.04
CA ILE A 51 -11.53 -15.20 -0.52
C ILE A 51 -11.47 -13.72 -0.83
N MET A 52 -10.34 -13.24 -1.35
CA MET A 52 -10.05 -11.83 -1.53
C MET A 52 -11.06 -11.13 -2.44
N ASP A 53 -11.45 -11.78 -3.55
CA ASP A 53 -12.48 -11.28 -4.49
C ASP A 53 -13.84 -11.01 -3.84
N LYS A 54 -14.16 -11.69 -2.72
CA LYS A 54 -15.46 -11.56 -2.05
C LYS A 54 -15.46 -10.47 -0.99
N ILE A 55 -14.29 -10.17 -0.44
CA ILE A 55 -14.13 -9.25 0.70
C ILE A 55 -13.75 -7.87 0.20
N ILE A 56 -12.96 -7.78 -0.87
CA ILE A 56 -12.39 -6.52 -1.33
C ILE A 56 -13.32 -5.78 -2.28
N LEU A 57 -13.41 -4.46 -2.12
CA LEU A 57 -14.12 -3.57 -3.02
C LEU A 57 -13.41 -3.42 -4.38
N LYS A 58 -14.20 -3.24 -5.44
CA LYS A 58 -13.73 -3.07 -6.83
C LYS A 58 -12.58 -2.05 -7.07
N PRO A 59 -12.39 -0.96 -6.30
CA PRO A 59 -11.30 0.00 -6.53
C PRO A 59 -9.88 -0.54 -6.29
N GLN A 60 -9.74 -1.74 -5.73
CA GLN A 60 -8.44 -2.31 -5.37
C GLN A 60 -7.95 -3.31 -6.42
N ASN A 61 -6.84 -2.98 -7.09
CA ASN A 61 -6.36 -3.69 -8.29
C ASN A 61 -5.19 -4.66 -8.05
N ALA A 62 -5.12 -5.37 -6.91
CA ALA A 62 -3.96 -6.22 -6.56
C ALA A 62 -4.31 -7.70 -6.23
N PHE A 63 -3.64 -8.63 -6.94
CA PHE A 63 -3.50 -10.09 -6.73
C PHE A 63 -4.75 -10.94 -6.41
N VAL A 64 -5.31 -11.66 -7.41
CA VAL A 64 -6.35 -12.68 -7.11
C VAL A 64 -6.38 -13.93 -8.03
N LYS A 65 -6.54 -15.13 -7.42
CA LYS A 65 -7.03 -16.37 -8.06
C LYS A 65 -7.59 -17.42 -7.06
N GLY A 66 -8.85 -17.85 -7.25
CA GLY A 66 -9.34 -19.25 -7.15
C GLY A 66 -9.61 -19.96 -5.80
N ARG A 67 -10.84 -19.81 -5.26
CA ARG A 67 -11.66 -20.56 -4.25
C ARG A 67 -11.09 -21.73 -3.39
N GLN A 68 -11.17 -21.64 -2.04
CA GLN A 68 -11.75 -22.64 -1.08
C GLN A 68 -11.70 -22.23 0.42
N ILE A 69 -12.28 -23.06 1.31
CA ILE A 69 -12.95 -22.81 2.61
C ILE A 69 -12.07 -22.32 3.79
N LEU A 70 -12.65 -21.41 4.62
CA LEU A 70 -12.12 -20.84 5.86
C LEU A 70 -12.31 -21.78 7.07
N ASP A 71 -11.24 -22.04 7.82
CA ASP A 71 -11.22 -22.84 9.04
C ASP A 71 -10.64 -21.99 10.20
N LEU A 72 -11.08 -22.20 11.45
CA LEU A 72 -10.61 -21.46 12.63
C LEU A 72 -9.11 -21.64 12.91
N ARG A 73 -8.50 -22.71 12.39
CA ARG A 73 -7.05 -22.95 12.50
C ARG A 73 -6.19 -21.84 11.85
N TRP A 74 -6.72 -21.18 10.82
CA TRP A 74 -6.02 -20.14 10.04
C TRP A 74 -5.85 -18.84 10.82
N HIS A 75 -6.87 -18.47 11.59
CA HIS A 75 -6.82 -17.30 12.46
C HIS A 75 -5.67 -17.43 13.47
N ASN A 76 -5.55 -18.60 14.09
CA ASN A 76 -4.48 -18.87 15.05
C ASN A 76 -3.09 -18.86 14.39
N TRP A 77 -2.97 -19.31 13.14
CA TRP A 77 -1.71 -19.26 12.39
C TRP A 77 -1.34 -17.84 12.00
N MET A 78 -2.30 -17.02 11.53
CA MET A 78 -2.05 -15.60 11.26
C MET A 78 -1.66 -14.85 12.54
N LYS A 79 -2.41 -15.04 13.62
CA LYS A 79 -2.11 -14.47 14.94
C LYS A 79 -0.70 -14.86 15.37
N TYR A 80 -0.36 -16.15 15.31
CA TYR A 80 0.99 -16.62 15.61
C TYR A 80 2.06 -15.94 14.74
N CYS A 81 1.86 -15.90 13.42
CA CYS A 81 2.80 -15.31 12.47
C CYS A 81 3.13 -13.84 12.79
N ILE A 82 2.12 -13.07 13.20
CA ILE A 82 2.24 -11.63 13.47
C ILE A 82 2.73 -11.38 14.91
N THR A 83 2.11 -11.98 15.92
CA THR A 83 2.33 -11.60 17.32
C THR A 83 3.56 -12.23 17.97
N THR A 84 4.07 -13.34 17.42
CA THR A 84 5.23 -14.05 17.99
C THR A 84 6.53 -13.80 17.21
N ALA A 85 6.50 -12.88 16.24
CA ALA A 85 7.64 -12.55 15.42
C ALA A 85 8.79 -12.02 16.28
N ARG A 86 9.98 -12.62 16.13
CA ARG A 86 11.22 -12.17 16.76
C ARG A 86 12.23 -11.82 15.69
N PHE A 87 12.92 -10.71 15.85
CA PHE A 87 13.86 -10.18 14.89
C PHE A 87 15.27 -10.17 15.46
N SER A 88 16.24 -10.45 14.60
CA SER A 88 17.67 -10.26 14.84
C SER A 88 18.26 -9.48 13.67
N VAL A 89 19.21 -8.59 13.93
CA VAL A 89 19.84 -7.79 12.87
C VAL A 89 21.11 -8.49 12.42
N LEU A 90 21.26 -8.70 11.11
CA LEU A 90 22.50 -9.20 10.53
C LEU A 90 23.46 -8.03 10.27
N VAL A 91 24.52 -7.94 11.06
CA VAL A 91 25.57 -6.91 10.94
C VAL A 91 26.87 -7.59 10.56
N ASN A 92 27.41 -7.28 9.38
CA ASN A 92 28.68 -7.83 8.88
C ASN A 92 28.78 -9.37 8.91
N GLY A 93 27.67 -10.08 8.71
CA GLY A 93 27.62 -11.55 8.72
C GLY A 93 27.32 -12.17 10.09
N THR A 94 27.27 -11.37 11.16
CA THR A 94 26.94 -11.83 12.52
C THR A 94 25.53 -11.38 12.92
N LEU A 95 24.82 -12.25 13.65
CA LEU A 95 23.48 -11.94 14.15
C LEU A 95 23.55 -11.26 15.52
N GLU A 96 23.00 -10.06 15.59
CA GLU A 96 23.04 -9.22 16.78
C GLU A 96 21.69 -9.23 17.50
N GLY A 97 21.66 -9.96 18.62
CA GLY A 97 20.55 -10.00 19.58
C GLY A 97 19.21 -10.49 19.02
N PHE A 98 18.21 -10.59 19.88
CA PHE A 98 16.81 -10.80 19.48
C PHE A 98 15.90 -9.81 20.18
N PHE A 99 14.99 -9.21 19.41
CA PHE A 99 13.92 -8.37 19.92
C PHE A 99 12.56 -8.82 19.36
N ASN A 100 11.48 -8.50 20.08
CA ASN A 100 10.12 -8.85 19.64
C ASN A 100 9.57 -7.79 18.68
N SER A 101 8.64 -8.18 17.82
CA SER A 101 7.83 -7.23 17.06
C SER A 101 6.90 -6.43 17.98
N SER A 102 6.84 -5.11 17.82
CA SER A 102 5.78 -4.26 18.37
C SER A 102 4.81 -3.80 17.28
N HIS A 103 5.36 -3.36 16.15
CA HIS A 103 4.62 -2.88 14.99
C HIS A 103 5.28 -3.31 13.68
N GLY A 104 4.51 -3.28 12.60
CA GLY A 104 5.01 -3.51 11.25
C GLY A 104 4.93 -4.97 10.80
N LEU A 105 4.95 -5.13 9.48
CA LEU A 105 4.93 -6.41 8.79
C LEU A 105 6.30 -6.68 8.17
N ARG A 106 6.59 -7.94 7.87
CA ARG A 106 7.89 -8.37 7.34
C ARG A 106 8.05 -7.93 5.89
N GLN A 107 9.05 -7.11 5.61
CA GLN A 107 9.38 -6.77 4.23
C GLN A 107 10.00 -7.97 3.52
N GLY A 108 9.39 -8.40 2.41
CA GLY A 108 9.79 -9.60 1.65
C GLY A 108 9.06 -10.88 2.05
N ASP A 109 8.11 -10.81 2.99
CA ASP A 109 7.21 -11.91 3.33
C ASP A 109 5.96 -11.93 2.43
N LEU A 110 5.39 -13.12 2.23
CA LEU A 110 4.24 -13.36 1.37
C LEU A 110 2.90 -12.99 2.02
N LEU A 111 2.79 -13.02 3.35
CA LEU A 111 1.57 -12.66 4.05
C LEU A 111 1.41 -11.14 4.17
N SER A 112 2.53 -10.43 4.25
CA SER A 112 2.58 -9.00 4.52
C SER A 112 1.84 -8.13 3.46
N PRO A 113 2.02 -8.33 2.14
CA PRO A 113 1.26 -7.60 1.12
C PRO A 113 -0.25 -7.84 1.19
N ILE A 114 -0.66 -9.06 1.52
CA ILE A 114 -2.08 -9.45 1.63
C ILE A 114 -2.75 -8.74 2.82
N LEU A 115 -2.07 -8.69 3.96
CA LEU A 115 -2.56 -7.97 5.13
C LEU A 115 -2.65 -6.47 4.88
N LEU A 116 -1.68 -5.88 4.18
CA LEU A 116 -1.74 -4.47 3.79
C LEU A 116 -2.93 -4.21 2.87
N VAL A 117 -3.15 -5.08 1.87
CA VAL A 117 -4.31 -5.00 0.98
C VAL A 117 -5.63 -5.03 1.77
N LEU A 118 -5.78 -5.88 2.79
CA LEU A 118 -6.97 -5.88 3.66
C LEU A 118 -7.15 -4.57 4.45
N VAL A 119 -6.06 -3.97 4.96
CA VAL A 119 -6.13 -2.67 5.64
C VAL A 119 -6.54 -1.56 4.66
N MET A 120 -6.04 -1.61 3.43
CA MET A 120 -6.42 -0.64 2.41
C MET A 120 -7.89 -0.81 1.95
N ASP A 121 -8.46 -2.02 2.02
CA ASP A 121 -9.91 -2.21 1.81
C ASP A 121 -10.73 -1.55 2.93
N VAL A 122 -10.27 -1.60 4.18
CA VAL A 122 -10.90 -0.86 5.28
C VAL A 122 -10.88 0.65 4.97
N LEU A 123 -9.76 1.18 4.49
CA LEU A 123 -9.71 2.58 4.01
C LEU A 123 -10.73 2.84 2.90
N SER A 124 -10.83 1.94 1.91
CA SER A 124 -11.81 2.04 0.82
C SER A 124 -13.24 2.14 1.36
N ARG A 125 -13.60 1.32 2.35
CA ARG A 125 -14.91 1.32 3.01
C ARG A 125 -15.15 2.57 3.85
N MET A 126 -14.12 3.06 4.54
CA MET A 126 -14.22 4.32 5.30
C MET A 126 -14.51 5.51 4.35
N ILE A 127 -13.90 5.51 3.17
CA ILE A 127 -14.15 6.53 2.14
C ILE A 127 -15.57 6.39 1.56
N LYS A 128 -16.02 5.16 1.33
CA LYS A 128 -17.33 4.85 0.75
C LYS A 128 -18.45 4.65 1.77
N ALA A 129 -18.28 5.09 3.02
CA ALA A 129 -19.22 4.76 4.09
C ALA A 129 -20.68 4.97 3.62
N ASP A 130 -21.45 3.88 3.65
CA ASP A 130 -22.78 3.76 3.07
C ASP A 130 -23.79 4.48 3.99
N GLY A 131 -24.40 5.56 3.50
CA GLY A 131 -25.35 6.42 4.22
C GLY A 131 -25.59 7.74 3.47
N ASP A 132 -26.57 8.55 3.90
CA ASP A 132 -26.93 9.83 3.26
C ASP A 132 -25.80 10.90 3.29
N GLU A 133 -24.73 10.67 4.06
CA GLU A 133 -23.55 11.53 4.14
C GLU A 133 -22.26 10.76 3.80
N SER A 134 -21.98 10.57 2.51
CA SER A 134 -20.65 10.12 2.08
C SER A 134 -19.58 11.12 2.54
N PHE A 135 -18.55 10.66 3.27
CA PHE A 135 -17.49 11.54 3.81
C PHE A 135 -16.72 12.33 2.74
N LEU A 136 -16.68 11.82 1.50
CA LEU A 136 -16.05 12.44 0.35
C LEU A 136 -16.97 12.33 -0.86
N SER A 137 -17.12 13.41 -1.62
CA SER A 137 -17.85 13.38 -2.88
C SER A 137 -17.06 12.61 -3.93
N GLU A 138 -17.76 11.79 -4.71
CA GLU A 138 -17.13 10.99 -5.77
C GLU A 138 -16.88 11.84 -7.02
N PHE A 139 -15.75 11.58 -7.69
CA PHE A 139 -15.43 12.21 -8.98
C PHE A 139 -16.05 11.40 -10.11
N SER A 140 -17.00 11.98 -10.85
CA SER A 140 -17.69 11.30 -11.94
C SER A 140 -16.94 11.44 -13.26
N VAL A 141 -16.62 10.30 -13.90
CA VAL A 141 -15.91 10.23 -15.18
C VAL A 141 -16.80 9.59 -16.23
N GLY A 142 -17.25 10.34 -17.24
CA GLY A 142 -18.04 9.83 -18.36
C GLY A 142 -18.52 10.91 -19.32
N GLY A 143 -18.68 10.57 -20.61
CA GLY A 143 -19.29 11.44 -21.62
C GLY A 143 -20.82 11.37 -21.60
N THR A 144 -21.48 12.23 -22.38
CA THR A 144 -22.95 12.43 -22.45
C THR A 144 -23.79 11.20 -22.84
N SER A 145 -23.18 10.05 -23.13
CA SER A 145 -23.86 8.81 -23.49
C SER A 145 -23.46 7.64 -22.57
N SER A 146 -24.26 7.45 -21.52
CA SER A 146 -24.49 6.18 -20.80
C SER A 146 -23.27 5.38 -20.32
N GLN A 147 -22.63 5.87 -19.24
CA GLN A 147 -22.10 5.13 -18.07
C GLN A 147 -21.05 6.03 -17.42
N SER A 148 -21.50 6.93 -16.54
CA SER A 148 -20.57 7.68 -15.70
C SER A 148 -20.00 6.74 -14.63
N VAL A 149 -18.68 6.68 -14.54
CA VAL A 149 -17.98 5.92 -13.50
C VAL A 149 -17.59 6.89 -12.40
N ASN A 150 -18.15 6.69 -11.22
CA ASN A 150 -17.75 7.45 -10.05
C ASN A 150 -16.49 6.86 -9.44
N VAL A 151 -15.48 7.70 -9.22
CA VAL A 151 -14.19 7.33 -8.66
C VAL A 151 -13.90 8.24 -7.47
N SER A 152 -13.86 7.68 -6.26
CA SER A 152 -13.41 8.39 -5.05
C SER A 152 -11.94 8.15 -4.74
N HIS A 153 -11.40 6.99 -5.11
CA HIS A 153 -10.01 6.64 -4.83
C HIS A 153 -9.49 5.53 -5.73
N LEU A 154 -8.16 5.43 -5.83
CA LEU A 154 -7.41 4.34 -6.45
C LEU A 154 -6.40 3.81 -5.43
N LEU A 155 -6.40 2.49 -5.22
CA LEU A 155 -5.55 1.83 -4.22
C LEU A 155 -4.60 0.86 -4.90
N PHE A 156 -3.30 1.11 -4.73
CA PHE A 156 -2.25 0.17 -5.10
C PHE A 156 -1.27 0.01 -3.94
N ILE A 157 -1.50 -1.01 -3.09
CA ILE A 157 -0.67 -1.29 -1.90
C ILE A 157 -0.51 -0.02 -1.05
N ASP A 158 0.67 0.61 -1.01
CA ASP A 158 0.95 1.84 -0.26
C ASP A 158 0.80 3.12 -1.09
N ASP A 159 0.66 3.01 -2.40
CA ASP A 159 0.42 4.13 -3.32
C ASP A 159 -1.09 4.36 -3.53
N THR A 160 -1.61 5.36 -2.82
CA THR A 160 -3.04 5.72 -2.81
C THR A 160 -3.29 7.07 -3.45
N VAL A 161 -4.29 7.14 -4.34
CA VAL A 161 -4.81 8.40 -4.89
C VAL A 161 -6.24 8.57 -4.40
N ILE A 162 -6.56 9.76 -3.87
CA ILE A 162 -7.90 10.09 -3.38
C ILE A 162 -8.38 11.31 -4.16
N PHE A 163 -9.60 11.23 -4.67
CA PHE A 163 -10.30 12.32 -5.33
C PHE A 163 -11.26 12.96 -4.33
N CYS A 164 -11.26 14.29 -4.30
CA CYS A 164 -12.14 15.08 -3.45
C CYS A 164 -12.39 16.43 -4.12
N GLU A 165 -13.52 17.05 -3.82
CA GLU A 165 -13.82 18.40 -4.28
C GLU A 165 -12.94 19.42 -3.54
N PRO A 166 -12.71 20.62 -4.13
CA PRO A 166 -11.87 21.65 -3.53
C PRO A 166 -12.60 22.39 -2.39
N ASP A 167 -13.13 21.64 -1.43
CA ASP A 167 -13.87 22.12 -0.28
C ASP A 167 -13.05 21.90 1.02
N PRO A 168 -12.85 22.94 1.85
CA PRO A 168 -12.14 22.81 3.12
C PRO A 168 -12.74 21.77 4.08
N ASN A 169 -14.06 21.54 4.07
CA ASN A 169 -14.68 20.57 4.96
C ASN A 169 -14.38 19.14 4.49
N GLN A 170 -14.41 18.87 3.18
CA GLN A 170 -13.96 17.59 2.63
C GLN A 170 -12.50 17.28 2.96
N ILE A 171 -11.61 18.27 2.87
CA ILE A 171 -10.20 18.08 3.25
C ILE A 171 -10.07 17.76 4.75
N ARG A 172 -10.88 18.38 5.62
CA ARG A 172 -10.90 18.04 7.06
C ARG A 172 -11.44 16.64 7.32
N SER A 173 -12.51 16.24 6.63
CA SER A 173 -13.05 14.88 6.68
C SER A 173 -12.01 13.86 6.25
N LEU A 174 -11.27 14.13 5.17
CA LEU A 174 -10.15 13.29 4.73
C LEU A 174 -9.08 13.16 5.83
N ILE A 175 -8.67 14.27 6.46
CA ILE A 175 -7.68 14.23 7.55
C ILE A 175 -8.18 13.39 8.73
N ALA A 176 -9.45 13.54 9.12
CA ALA A 176 -10.05 12.76 10.20
C ALA A 176 -10.06 11.26 9.85
N LEU A 177 -10.43 10.92 8.62
CA LEU A 177 -10.44 9.56 8.12
C LEU A 177 -9.03 8.93 8.11
N LEU A 178 -8.02 9.67 7.64
CA LEU A 178 -6.63 9.23 7.69
C LEU A 178 -6.11 9.06 9.13
N PHE A 179 -6.55 9.92 10.06
CA PHE A 179 -6.23 9.79 11.47
C PHE A 179 -6.89 8.55 12.10
N CYS A 180 -8.14 8.25 11.75
CA CYS A 180 -8.82 7.02 12.15
C CYS A 180 -8.12 5.77 11.60
N LEU A 181 -7.63 5.83 10.35
CA LEU A 181 -6.81 4.74 9.79
C LEU A 181 -5.51 4.57 10.59
N GLU A 182 -4.81 5.65 10.91
CA GLU A 182 -3.58 5.59 11.71
C GLU A 182 -3.84 5.01 13.10
N ALA A 183 -4.90 5.45 13.77
CA ALA A 183 -5.28 4.97 15.11
C ALA A 183 -5.65 3.48 15.13
N THR A 184 -6.28 2.97 14.07
CA THR A 184 -6.77 1.57 14.01
C THR A 184 -5.74 0.59 13.45
N SER A 185 -4.93 1.01 12.47
CA SER A 185 -4.00 0.13 11.76
C SER A 185 -2.52 0.35 12.09
N SER A 186 -2.20 1.45 12.79
CA SER A 186 -0.81 1.95 12.95
C SER A 186 -0.11 2.32 11.63
N LEU A 187 -0.82 2.41 10.50
CA LEU A 187 -0.27 2.93 9.25
C LEU A 187 -0.25 4.46 9.28
N LYS A 188 0.95 5.03 9.12
CA LYS A 188 1.13 6.48 9.07
C LYS A 188 1.21 6.98 7.64
N VAL A 189 0.39 7.97 7.32
CA VAL A 189 0.44 8.63 6.01
C VAL A 189 1.71 9.48 5.91
N ASN A 190 2.46 9.30 4.84
CA ASN A 190 3.66 10.09 4.61
C ASN A 190 3.33 11.42 3.89
N LEU A 191 2.83 12.40 4.65
CA LEU A 191 2.46 13.72 4.11
C LEU A 191 3.63 14.46 3.44
N SER A 192 4.89 14.13 3.79
CA SER A 192 6.07 14.71 3.15
C SER A 192 6.28 14.24 1.70
N LYS A 193 5.75 13.06 1.37
CA LYS A 193 5.74 12.46 0.03
C LYS A 193 4.40 12.65 -0.68
N SER A 194 3.31 12.80 0.07
CA SER A 194 1.99 13.09 -0.49
C SER A 194 1.96 14.46 -1.18
N LYS A 195 1.17 14.54 -2.25
CA LYS A 195 1.02 15.75 -3.06
C LYS A 195 -0.45 16.04 -3.30
N LEU A 196 -0.82 17.31 -3.20
CA LEU A 196 -2.12 17.80 -3.66
C LEU A 196 -1.99 18.27 -5.10
N VAL A 197 -2.81 17.73 -5.98
CA VAL A 197 -2.78 18.06 -7.41
C VAL A 197 -4.11 18.58 -7.88
N LEU A 198 -4.04 19.64 -8.67
CA LEU A 198 -5.20 20.29 -9.25
C LEU A 198 -5.66 19.61 -10.53
N VAL A 199 -6.96 19.43 -10.66
CA VAL A 199 -7.63 19.06 -11.91
C VAL A 199 -8.65 20.14 -12.21
N GLY A 200 -8.44 20.91 -13.30
CA GLY A 200 -9.32 22.01 -13.68
C GLY A 200 -9.01 23.35 -12.98
N LEU A 201 -10.00 24.25 -12.99
CA LEU A 201 -9.91 25.57 -12.37
C LEU A 201 -10.40 25.51 -10.92
N VAL A 202 -9.51 25.80 -9.98
CA VAL A 202 -9.82 25.77 -8.54
C VAL A 202 -9.17 26.95 -7.86
N ASN A 203 -10.00 27.74 -7.19
CA ASN A 203 -9.55 28.87 -6.38
C ASN A 203 -9.06 28.36 -5.01
N HIS A 204 -8.15 29.10 -4.36
CA HIS A 204 -7.71 28.84 -2.97
C HIS A 204 -7.04 27.48 -2.69
N ILE A 205 -6.52 26.78 -3.72
CA ILE A 205 -5.82 25.50 -3.56
C ILE A 205 -4.63 25.54 -2.57
N ARG A 206 -3.99 26.72 -2.43
CA ARG A 206 -2.89 26.93 -1.48
C ARG A 206 -3.37 26.79 -0.03
N ASP A 207 -4.59 27.20 0.27
CA ASP A 207 -5.15 27.09 1.61
C ASP A 207 -5.57 25.65 1.91
N LEU A 208 -6.13 24.94 0.92
CA LEU A 208 -6.39 23.50 1.02
C LEU A 208 -5.10 22.70 1.27
N ALA A 209 -4.01 23.02 0.56
CA ALA A 209 -2.71 22.37 0.75
C ALA A 209 -2.14 22.61 2.17
N LYS A 210 -2.34 23.80 2.74
CA LYS A 210 -1.95 24.10 4.13
C LYS A 210 -2.76 23.28 5.12
N ILE A 211 -4.08 23.14 4.92
CA ILE A 211 -4.95 22.32 5.79
C ILE A 211 -4.50 20.86 5.76
N LEU A 212 -4.25 20.31 4.57
CA LEU A 212 -3.76 18.93 4.38
C LEU A 212 -2.29 18.72 4.79
N LYS A 213 -1.53 19.81 4.98
CA LYS A 213 -0.09 19.82 5.30
C LYS A 213 0.76 19.06 4.27
N CYS A 214 0.43 19.20 2.98
CA CYS A 214 1.15 18.54 1.90
C CYS A 214 1.65 19.54 0.85
N LYS A 215 2.54 19.08 -0.03
CA LYS A 215 3.09 19.90 -1.12
C LYS A 215 2.11 19.95 -2.29
N MET A 216 1.97 21.13 -2.90
CA MET A 216 1.26 21.25 -4.17
C MET A 216 2.11 20.68 -5.32
N SER A 217 1.45 20.07 -6.30
CA SER A 217 2.05 19.63 -7.56
C SER A 217 1.05 19.82 -8.70
N SER A 218 1.54 19.82 -9.94
CA SER A 218 0.71 19.88 -11.15
C SER A 218 0.71 18.53 -11.88
N LEU A 219 -0.25 18.36 -12.80
CA LEU A 219 -0.20 17.33 -13.83
C LEU A 219 0.74 17.75 -14.97
N PRO A 220 1.38 16.80 -15.68
CA PRO A 220 1.36 15.36 -15.44
C PRO A 220 2.25 14.95 -14.24
N MET A 221 1.82 13.95 -13.47
CA MET A 221 2.60 13.42 -12.32
C MET A 221 2.94 11.94 -12.51
N LYS A 222 3.98 11.44 -11.83
CA LYS A 222 4.27 10.00 -11.81
C LYS A 222 3.38 9.28 -10.81
N TYR A 223 2.62 8.28 -11.26
CA TYR A 223 1.89 7.32 -10.46
C TYR A 223 2.20 5.92 -10.98
N LEU A 224 2.68 5.02 -10.11
CA LEU A 224 3.12 3.65 -10.47
C LEU A 224 4.15 3.59 -11.61
N GLY A 225 5.02 4.60 -11.73
CA GLY A 225 6.01 4.71 -12.81
C GLY A 225 5.48 5.31 -14.11
N HIS A 226 4.17 5.60 -14.21
CA HIS A 226 3.52 6.17 -15.38
C HIS A 226 3.14 7.64 -15.18
N SER A 227 3.10 8.41 -16.27
CA SER A 227 2.68 9.82 -16.24
C SER A 227 1.15 9.92 -16.23
N LEU A 228 0.56 10.12 -15.05
CA LEU A 228 -0.85 10.42 -14.86
C LEU A 228 -1.14 11.85 -15.34
N GLY A 229 -2.14 12.01 -16.21
CA GLY A 229 -2.54 13.30 -16.79
C GLY A 229 -1.72 13.76 -18.01
N ALA A 230 -0.85 12.90 -18.56
CA ALA A 230 -0.18 13.18 -19.83
C ALA A 230 -1.13 12.96 -21.03
N PHE A 231 -1.00 13.80 -22.08
CA PHE A 231 -1.81 13.67 -23.29
C PHE A 231 -1.59 12.32 -23.97
N HIS A 232 -2.68 11.61 -24.30
CA HIS A 232 -2.67 10.23 -24.83
C HIS A 232 -1.85 10.00 -26.12
N LYS A 233 -1.48 11.08 -26.84
CA LYS A 233 -0.66 11.04 -28.07
C LYS A 233 0.84 11.29 -27.85
N SER A 234 1.27 11.49 -26.61
CA SER A 234 2.67 11.78 -26.31
C SER A 234 3.51 10.50 -26.23
N LYS A 235 4.47 10.34 -27.15
CA LYS A 235 5.47 9.25 -27.18
C LYS A 235 6.22 9.11 -25.84
N VAL A 236 6.33 10.21 -25.09
CA VAL A 236 6.99 10.33 -23.77
C VAL A 236 6.34 9.46 -22.68
N ILE A 237 5.06 9.07 -22.83
CA ILE A 237 4.39 8.16 -21.88
C ILE A 237 5.00 6.75 -21.94
N TRP A 238 5.45 6.33 -23.13
CA TRP A 238 5.95 4.98 -23.39
C TRP A 238 7.46 4.84 -23.20
N ASP A 239 8.22 5.93 -23.27
CA ASP A 239 9.68 5.88 -23.12
C ASP A 239 10.11 5.36 -21.73
N GLY A 240 9.35 5.68 -20.68
CA GLY A 240 9.56 5.13 -19.33
C GLY A 240 9.25 3.65 -19.20
N MET A 241 8.41 3.09 -20.07
CA MET A 241 8.10 1.66 -20.13
C MET A 241 9.10 0.86 -20.96
N ILE A 242 9.61 1.46 -22.03
CA ILE A 242 10.53 0.81 -22.97
C ILE A 242 11.97 0.81 -22.40
N GLY A 243 12.37 1.84 -21.64
CA GLY A 243 13.70 1.95 -21.04
C GLY A 243 13.99 0.96 -19.90
N GLY A 244 12.99 0.21 -19.41
CA GLY A 244 13.15 -0.81 -18.37
C GLY A 244 13.53 -2.21 -18.87
N ARG A 245 13.57 -2.45 -20.19
CA ARG A 245 14.19 -3.64 -20.76
C ARG A 245 15.65 -3.32 -21.07
N GLU A 246 16.52 -3.48 -20.08
CA GLU A 246 17.92 -3.73 -20.39
C GLU A 246 17.97 -4.91 -21.36
N LYS A 247 18.58 -4.65 -22.51
CA LYS A 247 18.89 -5.63 -23.54
C LYS A 247 19.66 -6.75 -22.87
N ILE A 248 19.09 -7.95 -22.81
CA ILE A 248 19.87 -9.18 -22.66
C ILE A 248 20.74 -9.23 -23.93
N PRO A 249 22.07 -9.09 -23.84
CA PRO A 249 22.92 -9.37 -24.99
C PRO A 249 22.83 -10.87 -25.22
N PHE A 250 22.36 -11.26 -26.39
CA PHE A 250 22.76 -12.55 -26.95
C PHE A 250 24.12 -12.31 -27.58
N ASP A 251 25.16 -12.82 -26.94
CA ASP A 251 26.33 -13.42 -27.57
C ASP A 251 26.69 -14.68 -26.74
#